data_AF-A0A914PJB6-F1
#
_entry.id   AF-A0A914PJB6-F1
#
_cell.length_a   1.000
_cell.length_b   1.000
_cell.length_c   1.000
_cell.angle_alpha   90.00
_cell.angle_beta   90.00
_cell.angle_gamma   90.00
#
_symmetry.space_group_name_H-M   'P 1'
#
loop_
_entity.id
_entity.type
_entity.pdbx_description
1 polymer ?
#
loop_
_entity_poly.entity_id
_entity_poly.type
_entity_poly.pdbx_seq_one_letter_code
_entity_poly.pdbx_strand_id
1 'polypeptide(L)'
;MFSCGYNKNLYIAAYENSVETSASDSFESGKSESIKKKDLVKKWEGAKHPFLCSTQKQFADYLPGGIHHLISDEIIQTVPKSNRLCESVFGNVTWEYRHAPNQRVVRRSTKIEAHFNGLFDWYKSKPEKEQEDILREAILSAPELEKAAAAEEIQLQDAIYNRICERRAANIIADGIKQRKKETASKNADKYGGEWLSEDIMNDHLRDLSDAEKRKAVAAQLKYHQFVLETEPSKSKLFTLSFKGKQKSLQSLIGQLNHLINLRQEQNDDDGGEDDE
;
A
#
# COMPACT_ATOMS: atom_id res chain seq x y z
N MET A 1 38.20 -2.15 -15.49
CA MET A 1 38.27 -0.91 -14.67
C MET A 1 36.93 -0.20 -14.75
N PHE A 2 36.06 -0.37 -13.76
CA PHE A 2 35.05 0.62 -13.38
C PHE A 2 34.84 0.49 -11.88
N SER A 3 35.58 1.33 -11.14
CA SER A 3 35.44 1.52 -9.70
C SER A 3 34.34 2.56 -9.49
N CYS A 4 33.18 2.12 -9.01
CA CYS A 4 32.17 3.04 -8.47
C CYS A 4 32.49 3.23 -6.98
N GLY A 5 33.20 4.31 -6.66
CA GLY A 5 33.53 4.70 -5.29
C GLY A 5 32.27 5.14 -4.55
N TYR A 6 31.68 4.24 -3.78
CA TYR A 6 30.65 4.59 -2.80
C TYR A 6 31.29 5.24 -1.58
N ASN A 7 30.92 6.50 -1.35
CA ASN A 7 31.39 7.30 -0.23
C ASN A 7 30.69 6.85 1.07
N LYS A 8 31.28 5.86 1.78
CA LYS A 8 30.78 5.26 3.02
C LYS A 8 30.48 6.27 4.14
N ASN A 9 31.07 7.47 4.10
CA ASN A 9 30.98 8.43 5.20
C ASN A 9 29.60 9.14 5.29
N LEU A 10 28.80 9.14 4.23
CA LEU A 10 27.44 9.72 4.27
C LEU A 10 26.40 8.79 4.92
N TYR A 11 26.66 7.48 4.95
CA TYR A 11 25.72 6.50 5.50
C TYR A 11 25.79 6.40 7.03
N ILE A 12 26.95 6.68 7.62
CA ILE A 12 27.16 6.60 9.08
C ILE A 12 26.48 7.79 9.78
N ALA A 13 26.56 9.00 9.22
CA ALA A 13 25.94 10.20 9.78
C ALA A 13 24.39 10.16 9.78
N ALA A 14 23.78 9.40 8.86
CA ALA A 14 22.32 9.20 8.82
C ALA A 14 21.85 8.13 9.81
N TYR A 15 22.71 7.16 10.15
CA TYR A 15 22.38 6.10 11.09
C TYR A 15 22.49 6.58 12.55
N GLU A 16 23.53 7.36 12.87
CA GLU A 16 23.75 7.87 14.24
C GLU A 16 22.63 8.82 14.70
N ASN A 17 22.07 9.65 13.81
CA ASN A 17 20.92 10.50 14.15
C ASN A 17 19.60 9.74 14.37
N SER A 18 19.47 8.52 13.87
CA SER A 18 18.24 7.71 13.98
C SER A 18 18.22 6.81 15.22
N VAL A 19 19.38 6.49 15.79
CA VAL A 19 19.48 5.61 16.96
C VAL A 19 19.29 6.39 18.25
N GLU A 20 19.71 7.66 18.31
CA GLU A 20 19.56 8.51 19.50
C GLU A 20 18.11 8.92 19.79
N THR A 21 17.20 8.86 18.80
CA THR A 21 15.79 9.23 18.98
C THR A 21 14.87 8.09 19.43
N SER A 22 15.40 6.86 19.57
CA SER A 22 14.59 5.66 19.89
C SER A 22 14.96 4.94 21.19
N ALA A 23 15.89 5.48 21.97
CA ALA A 23 16.41 4.82 23.18
C ALA A 23 15.91 5.42 24.52
N SER A 24 14.88 6.29 24.49
CA SER A 24 14.33 6.91 25.69
C SER A 24 12.82 6.80 25.74
N ASP A 25 12.28 5.58 25.86
CA ASP A 25 10.95 5.37 26.43
C ASP A 25 10.88 4.04 27.20
N SER A 26 10.89 4.19 28.53
CA SER A 26 10.28 3.32 29.56
C SER A 26 10.59 1.82 29.57
N PHE A 27 11.56 1.43 30.40
CA PHE A 27 11.57 0.11 31.05
C PHE A 27 11.10 0.29 32.51
N GLU A 28 9.82 0.02 32.76
CA GLU A 28 9.23 0.00 34.10
C GLU A 28 9.76 -1.18 34.93
N SER A 29 10.22 -0.86 36.13
CA SER A 29 10.35 -1.84 37.22
C SER A 29 9.09 -1.75 38.10
N GLY A 30 8.33 -2.84 38.22
CA GLY A 30 7.11 -2.79 39.04
C GLY A 30 6.24 -4.03 39.06
N LYS A 31 6.51 -4.92 40.03
CA LYS A 31 5.58 -5.81 40.74
C LYS A 31 4.72 -6.80 39.93
N SER A 32 5.07 -8.08 40.10
CA SER A 32 4.25 -9.23 39.72
C SER A 32 2.97 -9.32 40.56
N GLU A 33 1.84 -8.85 40.04
CA GLU A 33 0.53 -9.34 40.50
C GLU A 33 0.21 -10.65 39.78
N SER A 34 0.15 -11.72 40.58
CA SER A 34 -0.25 -13.05 40.15
C SER A 34 -1.74 -13.06 39.87
N ILE A 35 -2.13 -12.63 38.67
CA ILE A 35 -3.48 -12.79 38.15
C ILE A 35 -3.75 -14.29 38.04
N LYS A 36 -4.59 -14.81 38.95
CA LYS A 36 -4.96 -16.22 39.01
C LYS A 36 -5.65 -16.57 37.69
N LYS A 37 -5.15 -17.59 36.97
CA LYS A 37 -5.68 -18.11 35.69
C LYS A 37 -7.21 -18.23 35.63
N LYS A 38 -7.88 -18.43 36.75
CA LYS A 38 -9.34 -18.55 36.85
C LYS A 38 -10.09 -17.23 36.59
N ASP A 39 -9.48 -16.08 36.87
CA ASP A 39 -10.10 -14.77 36.66
C ASP A 39 -10.01 -14.31 35.19
N LEU A 40 -8.95 -14.72 34.48
CA LEU A 40 -8.83 -14.53 33.04
C LEU A 40 -9.85 -15.37 32.26
N VAL A 41 -10.08 -16.63 32.65
CA VAL A 41 -11.08 -17.49 31.99
C VAL A 41 -12.50 -16.95 32.17
N LYS A 42 -12.85 -16.46 33.38
CA LYS A 42 -14.15 -15.81 33.63
C LYS A 42 -14.35 -14.51 32.87
N LYS A 43 -13.29 -13.74 32.64
CA LYS A 43 -13.33 -12.49 31.85
C LYS A 43 -13.53 -12.76 30.34
N TRP A 44 -13.17 -13.95 29.87
CA TRP A 44 -13.31 -14.37 28.46
C TRP A 44 -14.68 -15.00 28.14
N GLU A 45 -15.36 -15.64 29.09
CA GLU A 45 -16.67 -16.29 28.85
C GLU A 45 -17.83 -15.30 28.65
N GLY A 46 -17.68 -14.03 29.07
CA GLY A 46 -18.71 -12.98 28.91
C GLY A 46 -18.49 -12.05 27.71
N ALA A 47 -17.30 -12.03 27.12
CA ALA A 47 -16.98 -11.17 25.99
C ALA A 47 -17.21 -11.94 24.70
N LYS A 48 -18.38 -11.74 24.06
CA LYS A 48 -18.52 -12.01 22.62
C LYS A 48 -17.57 -11.07 21.89
N HIS A 49 -16.32 -11.49 21.75
CA HIS A 49 -15.27 -10.71 21.14
C HIS A 49 -15.76 -10.34 19.72
N PRO A 50 -15.86 -9.04 19.37
CA PRO A 50 -16.39 -8.62 18.06
C PRO A 50 -15.70 -9.33 16.90
N PHE A 51 -14.40 -9.63 17.05
CA PHE A 51 -13.62 -10.44 16.13
C PHE A 51 -14.10 -11.91 16.00
N LEU A 52 -14.48 -12.58 17.08
CA LEU A 52 -15.02 -13.95 17.02
C LEU A 52 -16.41 -13.96 16.36
N CYS A 53 -17.25 -12.98 16.66
CA CYS A 53 -18.56 -12.85 16.00
C CYS A 53 -18.45 -12.40 14.52
N SER A 54 -17.48 -11.55 14.16
CA SER A 54 -17.28 -11.13 12.77
C SER A 54 -16.69 -12.27 11.94
N THR A 55 -15.72 -13.00 12.48
CA THR A 55 -15.14 -14.18 11.80
C THR A 55 -16.17 -15.31 11.70
N GLN A 56 -16.99 -15.59 12.71
CA GLN A 56 -18.07 -16.57 12.58
C GLN A 56 -19.09 -16.18 11.50
N LYS A 57 -19.46 -14.90 11.40
CA LYS A 57 -20.37 -14.43 10.34
C LYS A 57 -19.73 -14.50 8.95
N GLN A 58 -18.45 -14.12 8.83
CA GLN A 58 -17.73 -14.13 7.55
C GLN A 58 -17.42 -15.54 7.06
N PHE A 59 -17.22 -16.50 7.97
CA PHE A 59 -16.94 -17.89 7.63
C PHE A 59 -18.15 -18.82 7.82
N ALA A 60 -19.34 -18.29 8.15
CA ALA A 60 -20.55 -19.06 8.41
C ALA A 60 -20.86 -20.04 7.26
N ASP A 61 -20.65 -19.58 6.02
CA ASP A 61 -20.89 -20.36 4.82
C ASP A 61 -19.89 -21.52 4.66
N TYR A 62 -18.70 -21.43 5.24
CA TYR A 62 -17.63 -22.44 5.13
C TYR A 62 -17.53 -23.36 6.38
N LEU A 63 -18.17 -22.98 7.49
CA LEU A 63 -18.22 -23.77 8.74
C LEU A 63 -19.23 -24.92 8.65
N PRO A 64 -19.15 -25.94 9.53
CA PRO A 64 -20.13 -27.04 9.58
C PRO A 64 -21.59 -26.62 9.51
N GLY A 65 -22.27 -27.00 8.41
CA GLY A 65 -23.66 -26.65 8.12
C GLY A 65 -23.85 -25.43 7.18
N GLY A 66 -22.77 -24.75 6.80
CA GLY A 66 -22.77 -23.66 5.82
C GLY A 66 -22.88 -24.15 4.36
N ILE A 67 -23.31 -23.26 3.47
CA ILE A 67 -23.57 -23.56 2.04
C ILE A 67 -22.34 -24.02 1.26
N HIS A 68 -21.13 -23.75 1.75
CA HIS A 68 -19.84 -24.13 1.19
C HIS A 68 -19.08 -25.14 2.08
N HIS A 69 -19.70 -25.64 3.14
CA HIS A 69 -19.06 -26.59 4.07
C HIS A 69 -18.73 -27.94 3.43
N LEU A 70 -19.64 -28.43 2.59
CA LEU A 70 -19.52 -29.67 1.84
C LEU A 70 -19.87 -29.37 0.38
N ILE A 71 -18.87 -28.92 -0.36
CA ILE A 71 -19.03 -28.70 -1.80
C ILE A 71 -19.20 -30.08 -2.44
N SER A 72 -20.40 -30.38 -2.96
CA SER A 72 -20.65 -31.62 -3.69
C SER A 72 -19.93 -31.60 -5.05
N ASP A 73 -19.58 -32.78 -5.56
CA ASP A 73 -18.95 -32.92 -6.88
C ASP A 73 -19.79 -32.28 -8.00
N GLU A 74 -21.11 -32.18 -7.83
CA GLU A 74 -22.01 -31.48 -8.74
C GLU A 74 -21.75 -29.96 -8.79
N ILE A 75 -21.49 -29.32 -7.65
CA ILE A 75 -21.16 -27.89 -7.58
C ILE A 75 -19.79 -27.65 -8.23
N ILE A 76 -18.82 -28.54 -8.00
CA ILE A 76 -17.51 -28.50 -8.69
C ILE A 76 -17.71 -28.58 -10.21
N GLN A 77 -18.70 -29.36 -10.67
CA GLN A 77 -19.07 -29.43 -12.09
C GLN A 77 -19.78 -28.18 -12.65
N THR A 78 -20.31 -27.30 -11.81
CA THR A 78 -20.90 -26.01 -12.25
C THR A 78 -19.87 -24.90 -12.46
N VAL A 79 -18.68 -25.01 -11.86
CA VAL A 79 -17.61 -24.01 -12.02
C VAL A 79 -17.09 -24.06 -13.47
N PRO A 80 -16.93 -22.90 -14.16
CA PRO A 80 -16.33 -22.85 -15.48
C PRO A 80 -15.01 -23.62 -15.53
N LYS A 81 -14.84 -24.50 -16.53
CA LYS A 81 -13.65 -25.35 -16.64
C LYS A 81 -12.34 -24.54 -16.63
N SER A 82 -12.38 -23.31 -17.13
CA SER A 82 -11.26 -22.34 -17.10
C SER A 82 -10.78 -22.01 -15.69
N ASN A 83 -11.68 -21.97 -14.70
CA ASN A 83 -11.38 -21.52 -13.35
C ASN A 83 -10.93 -22.68 -12.46
N ARG A 84 -11.34 -23.92 -12.77
CA ARG A 84 -11.00 -25.10 -11.94
C ARG A 84 -9.50 -25.33 -11.83
N LEU A 85 -8.77 -25.16 -12.93
CA LEU A 85 -7.31 -25.36 -12.92
C LEU A 85 -6.62 -24.29 -12.06
N CYS A 86 -7.00 -23.02 -12.26
CA CYS A 86 -6.46 -21.89 -11.51
C CYS A 86 -6.73 -22.02 -10.01
N GLU A 87 -7.99 -22.28 -9.63
CA GLU A 87 -8.39 -22.46 -8.24
C GLU A 87 -7.74 -23.70 -7.60
N SER A 88 -7.58 -24.80 -8.36
CA SER A 88 -6.89 -25.99 -7.86
C SER A 88 -5.41 -25.70 -7.59
N VAL A 89 -4.73 -24.94 -8.46
CA VAL A 89 -3.34 -24.51 -8.23
C VAL A 89 -3.27 -23.63 -6.98
N PHE A 90 -4.12 -22.62 -6.84
CA PHE A 90 -4.16 -21.76 -5.65
C PHE A 90 -4.51 -22.52 -4.37
N GLY A 91 -5.41 -23.50 -4.45
CA GLY A 91 -5.76 -24.39 -3.35
C GLY A 91 -4.56 -25.20 -2.87
N ASN A 92 -3.81 -25.81 -3.80
CA ASN A 92 -2.59 -26.57 -3.50
C ASN A 92 -1.47 -25.68 -2.94
N VAL A 93 -1.27 -24.49 -3.52
CA VAL A 93 -0.34 -23.48 -2.97
C VAL A 93 -0.74 -23.15 -1.54
N THR A 94 -1.99 -22.78 -1.31
CA THR A 94 -2.49 -22.42 0.03
C THR A 94 -2.32 -23.55 1.03
N TRP A 95 -2.62 -24.78 0.62
CA TRP A 95 -2.46 -25.96 1.46
C TRP A 95 -0.99 -26.19 1.86
N GLU A 96 -0.05 -26.14 0.90
CA GLU A 96 1.39 -26.29 1.16
C GLU A 96 1.94 -25.19 2.09
N TYR A 97 1.48 -23.95 1.94
CA TYR A 97 1.89 -22.84 2.83
C TYR A 97 1.36 -23.00 4.25
N ARG A 98 0.14 -23.56 4.42
CA ARG A 98 -0.47 -23.79 5.74
C ARG A 98 0.11 -25.00 6.47
N HIS A 99 0.33 -26.11 5.77
CA HIS A 99 0.71 -27.39 6.38
C HIS A 99 2.23 -27.59 6.46
N ALA A 100 2.99 -26.91 5.60
CA ALA A 100 4.45 -26.98 5.58
C ALA A 100 5.07 -25.58 5.51
N PRO A 101 4.83 -24.70 6.50
CA PRO A 101 5.24 -23.28 6.46
C PRO A 101 6.76 -23.07 6.38
N ASN A 102 7.55 -24.03 6.84
CA ASN A 102 9.02 -23.99 6.80
C ASN A 102 9.62 -24.68 5.55
N GLN A 103 8.77 -25.21 4.66
CA GLN A 103 9.23 -25.81 3.42
C GLN A 103 9.75 -24.73 2.45
N ARG A 104 10.90 -24.99 1.83
CA ARG A 104 11.47 -24.09 0.79
C ARG A 104 10.48 -23.93 -0.36
N VAL A 105 10.43 -22.73 -0.94
CA VAL A 105 9.52 -22.39 -2.05
C VAL A 105 9.70 -23.35 -3.23
N VAL A 106 10.94 -23.62 -3.63
CA VAL A 106 11.28 -24.55 -4.71
C VAL A 106 10.68 -25.94 -4.47
N ARG A 107 10.76 -26.45 -3.24
CA ARG A 107 10.18 -27.76 -2.93
C ARG A 107 8.65 -27.75 -3.00
N ARG A 108 8.00 -26.63 -2.67
CA ARG A 108 6.54 -26.47 -2.84
C ARG A 108 6.15 -26.42 -4.31
N SER A 109 6.83 -25.61 -5.12
CA SER A 109 6.55 -25.51 -6.55
C SER A 109 6.76 -26.86 -7.25
N THR A 110 7.86 -27.57 -6.95
CA THR A 110 8.10 -28.91 -7.52
C THR A 110 7.00 -29.90 -7.17
N LYS A 111 6.47 -29.92 -5.93
CA LYS A 111 5.35 -30.80 -5.57
C LYS A 111 4.09 -30.47 -6.34
N ILE A 112 3.78 -29.18 -6.48
CA ILE A 112 2.62 -28.69 -7.21
C ILE A 112 2.75 -29.10 -8.68
N GLU A 113 3.89 -28.82 -9.31
CA GLU A 113 4.17 -29.22 -10.69
C GLU A 113 4.13 -30.74 -10.87
N ALA A 114 4.72 -31.51 -9.96
CA ALA A 114 4.67 -32.97 -9.98
C ALA A 114 3.24 -33.51 -9.92
N HIS A 115 2.37 -32.87 -9.13
CA HIS A 115 0.95 -33.22 -9.04
C HIS A 115 0.22 -32.91 -10.35
N PHE A 116 0.34 -31.68 -10.87
CA PHE A 116 -0.39 -31.27 -12.08
C PHE A 116 0.11 -31.93 -13.36
N ASN A 117 1.39 -32.31 -13.41
CA ASN A 117 1.97 -33.02 -14.56
C ASN A 117 1.84 -34.55 -14.46
N GLY A 118 1.21 -35.08 -13.40
CA GLY A 118 1.06 -36.52 -13.22
C GLY A 118 2.39 -37.27 -13.10
N LEU A 119 3.42 -36.60 -12.56
CA LEU A 119 4.80 -37.12 -12.52
C LEU A 119 4.86 -38.48 -11.81
N PHE A 120 4.14 -38.63 -10.70
CA PHE A 120 4.14 -39.87 -9.93
C PHE A 120 3.45 -41.03 -10.64
N ASP A 121 2.39 -40.75 -11.40
CA ASP A 121 1.67 -41.78 -12.17
C ASP A 121 2.52 -42.22 -13.36
N TRP A 122 3.14 -41.27 -14.06
CA TRP A 122 4.13 -41.55 -15.10
C TRP A 122 5.29 -42.38 -14.56
N TYR A 123 5.87 -42.01 -13.42
CA TYR A 123 6.97 -42.72 -12.79
C TYR A 123 6.59 -44.17 -12.44
N LYS A 124 5.41 -44.37 -11.83
CA LYS A 124 4.90 -45.71 -11.49
C LYS A 124 4.59 -46.59 -12.71
N SER A 125 4.30 -45.99 -13.87
CA SER A 125 4.07 -46.76 -15.10
C SER A 125 5.34 -47.34 -15.71
N LYS A 126 6.53 -46.96 -15.22
CA LYS A 126 7.81 -47.45 -15.73
C LYS A 126 8.18 -48.81 -15.14
N PRO A 127 8.97 -49.64 -15.84
CA PRO A 127 9.55 -50.84 -15.26
C PRO A 127 10.42 -50.53 -14.04
N GLU A 128 10.49 -51.44 -13.08
CA GLU A 128 11.22 -51.28 -11.81
C GLU A 128 12.69 -50.86 -12.01
N LYS A 129 13.37 -51.46 -12.99
CA LYS A 129 14.75 -51.08 -13.33
C LYS A 129 14.87 -49.63 -13.81
N GLU A 130 13.93 -49.16 -14.64
CA GLU A 130 13.91 -47.77 -15.12
C GLU A 130 13.56 -46.80 -13.98
N GLN A 131 12.69 -47.22 -13.05
CA GLN A 131 12.37 -46.46 -11.84
C GLN A 131 13.60 -46.25 -10.94
N GLU A 132 14.42 -47.29 -10.75
CA GLU A 132 15.67 -47.21 -9.99
C GLU A 132 16.70 -46.30 -10.66
N ASP A 133 16.87 -46.41 -11.99
CA ASP A 133 17.79 -45.60 -12.75
C ASP A 133 17.43 -44.10 -12.67
N ILE A 134 16.13 -43.77 -12.81
CA ILE A 134 15.61 -42.39 -12.67
C ILE A 134 15.89 -41.84 -11.26
N LEU A 135 15.63 -42.63 -10.20
CA LEU A 135 15.90 -42.17 -8.83
C LEU A 135 17.38 -41.96 -8.59
N ARG A 136 18.23 -42.84 -9.10
CA ARG A 136 19.68 -42.72 -8.95
C ARG A 136 20.18 -41.44 -9.61
N GLU A 137 19.73 -41.16 -10.83
CA GLU A 137 20.07 -39.91 -11.53
C GLU A 137 19.58 -38.69 -10.76
N ALA A 138 18.32 -38.70 -10.30
CA ALA A 138 17.75 -37.59 -9.52
C ALA A 138 18.55 -37.31 -8.23
N ILE A 139 18.98 -38.35 -7.52
CA ILE A 139 19.82 -38.21 -6.31
C ILE A 139 21.18 -37.60 -6.66
N LEU A 140 21.79 -38.02 -7.77
CA LEU A 140 23.09 -37.50 -8.20
C LEU A 140 23.00 -36.03 -8.64
N SER A 141 21.91 -35.63 -9.29
CA SER A 141 21.69 -34.25 -9.74
C SER A 141 21.16 -33.30 -8.65
N ALA A 142 20.61 -33.83 -7.56
CA ALA A 142 20.00 -33.02 -6.50
C ALA A 142 20.90 -31.90 -5.94
N PRO A 143 22.20 -32.13 -5.64
CA PRO A 143 23.07 -31.07 -5.11
C PRO A 143 23.27 -29.90 -6.06
N GLU A 144 23.36 -30.16 -7.37
CA GLU A 144 23.52 -29.12 -8.39
C GLU A 144 22.24 -28.29 -8.53
N LEU A 145 21.09 -28.95 -8.51
CA LEU A 145 19.78 -28.30 -8.54
C LEU A 145 19.54 -27.45 -7.29
N GLU A 146 19.92 -27.92 -6.11
CA GLU A 146 19.83 -27.13 -4.87
C GLU A 146 20.71 -25.88 -4.93
N LYS A 147 21.92 -26.00 -5.48
CA LYS A 147 22.83 -24.86 -5.67
C LYS A 147 22.27 -23.85 -6.66
N ALA A 148 21.69 -24.31 -7.77
CA ALA A 148 21.05 -23.46 -8.76
C ALA A 148 19.85 -22.71 -8.16
N ALA A 149 18.99 -23.43 -7.42
CA ALA A 149 17.84 -22.87 -6.74
C ALA A 149 18.21 -21.81 -5.69
N ALA A 150 19.28 -22.05 -4.91
CA ALA A 150 19.77 -21.05 -3.96
C ALA A 150 20.32 -19.80 -4.66
N ALA A 151 21.00 -19.94 -5.80
CA ALA A 151 21.48 -18.81 -6.58
C ALA A 151 20.32 -17.99 -7.18
N GLU A 152 19.27 -18.67 -7.66
CA GLU A 152 18.06 -18.01 -8.16
C GLU A 152 17.31 -17.27 -7.05
N GLU A 153 17.23 -17.85 -5.85
CA GLU A 153 16.61 -17.19 -4.69
C GLU A 153 17.32 -15.89 -4.33
N ILE A 154 18.66 -15.88 -4.33
CA ILE A 154 19.46 -14.67 -4.08
C ILE A 154 19.18 -13.63 -5.18
N GLN A 155 19.20 -14.02 -6.45
CA GLN A 155 18.90 -13.11 -7.57
C GLN A 155 17.51 -12.49 -7.46
N LEU A 156 16.51 -13.29 -7.07
CA LEU A 156 15.15 -12.81 -6.87
C LEU A 156 15.07 -11.82 -5.71
N GLN A 157 15.73 -12.11 -4.59
CA GLN A 157 15.78 -11.21 -3.44
C GLN A 157 16.46 -9.87 -3.81
N ASP A 158 17.57 -9.91 -4.54
CA ASP A 158 18.26 -8.72 -5.03
C ASP A 158 17.37 -7.92 -5.99
N ALA A 159 16.66 -8.59 -6.91
CA ALA A 159 15.73 -7.93 -7.82
C ALA A 159 14.57 -7.25 -7.08
N ILE A 160 13.99 -7.91 -6.07
CA ILE A 160 12.95 -7.34 -5.21
C ILE A 160 13.49 -6.12 -4.47
N TYR A 161 14.68 -6.24 -3.87
CA TYR A 161 15.33 -5.16 -3.15
C TYR A 161 15.57 -3.95 -4.06
N ASN A 162 16.16 -4.16 -5.23
CA ASN A 162 16.43 -3.11 -6.21
C ASN A 162 15.14 -2.42 -6.64
N ARG A 163 14.06 -3.16 -6.91
CA ARG A 163 12.76 -2.59 -7.27
C ARG A 163 12.16 -1.75 -6.15
N ILE A 164 12.32 -2.17 -4.88
CA ILE A 164 11.89 -1.38 -3.72
C ILE A 164 12.71 -0.08 -3.63
N CYS A 165 14.03 -0.17 -3.81
CA CYS A 165 14.94 0.98 -3.80
C CYS A 165 14.61 1.99 -4.92
N GLU A 166 14.42 1.53 -6.15
CA GLU A 166 14.01 2.35 -7.29
C GLU A 166 12.68 3.06 -7.02
N ARG A 167 11.69 2.34 -6.49
CA ARG A 167 10.40 2.93 -6.12
C ARG A 167 10.55 3.99 -5.02
N ARG A 168 11.37 3.73 -3.99
CA ARG A 168 11.65 4.71 -2.94
C ARG A 168 12.35 5.95 -3.49
N ALA A 169 13.34 5.79 -4.36
CA ALA A 169 14.03 6.90 -5.01
C ALA A 169 13.07 7.73 -5.88
N ALA A 170 12.19 7.07 -6.65
CA ALA A 170 11.18 7.74 -7.45
C ALA A 170 10.18 8.54 -6.58
N ASN A 171 9.75 7.98 -5.45
CA ASN A 171 8.88 8.66 -4.50
C ASN A 171 9.57 9.89 -3.89
N ILE A 172 10.83 9.77 -3.45
CA ILE A 172 11.60 10.92 -2.91
C ILE A 172 11.70 12.06 -3.94
N ILE A 173 11.96 11.73 -5.21
CA ILE A 173 12.00 12.73 -6.28
C ILE A 173 10.62 13.36 -6.50
N ALA A 174 9.56 12.54 -6.55
CA ALA A 174 8.19 13.02 -6.73
C ALA A 174 7.76 13.93 -5.57
N ASP A 175 8.07 13.56 -4.34
CA ASP A 175 7.80 14.34 -3.13
C ASP A 175 8.60 15.64 -3.13
N GLY A 176 9.88 15.61 -3.51
CA GLY A 176 10.70 16.81 -3.69
C GLY A 176 10.12 17.77 -4.74
N ILE A 177 9.56 17.24 -5.84
CA ILE A 177 8.86 18.05 -6.85
C ILE A 177 7.56 18.63 -6.28
N LYS A 178 6.77 17.82 -5.54
CA LYS A 178 5.54 18.29 -4.88
C LYS A 178 5.85 19.43 -3.91
N GLN A 179 6.88 19.28 -3.09
CA GLN A 179 7.31 20.27 -2.12
C GLN A 179 7.77 21.58 -2.78
N ARG A 180 8.59 21.50 -3.84
CA ARG A 180 9.00 22.70 -4.60
C ARG A 180 7.81 23.43 -5.22
N LYS A 181 6.79 22.70 -5.69
CA LYS A 181 5.54 23.30 -6.19
C LYS A 181 4.79 24.03 -5.07
N LYS A 182 4.69 23.43 -3.88
CA LYS A 182 4.10 24.07 -2.69
C LYS A 182 4.81 25.36 -2.32
N GLU A 183 6.14 25.30 -2.18
CA GLU A 183 6.95 26.49 -1.84
C GLU A 183 6.82 27.59 -2.90
N THR A 184 6.82 27.23 -4.18
CA THR A 184 6.65 28.20 -5.27
C THR A 184 5.26 28.81 -5.26
N ALA A 185 4.22 28.02 -4.99
CA ALA A 185 2.85 28.51 -4.88
C ALA A 185 2.69 29.46 -3.68
N SER A 186 3.22 29.09 -2.50
CA SER A 186 3.23 29.94 -1.30
C SER A 186 3.94 31.27 -1.56
N LYS A 187 5.19 31.24 -2.04
CA LYS A 187 5.95 32.46 -2.35
C LYS A 187 5.26 33.37 -3.37
N ASN A 188 4.45 32.81 -4.27
CA ASN A 188 3.72 33.60 -5.24
C ASN A 188 2.42 34.18 -4.66
N ALA A 189 1.75 33.50 -3.73
CA ALA A 189 0.62 34.03 -2.98
C ALA A 189 1.07 35.15 -2.02
N ASP A 190 2.20 34.95 -1.33
CA ASP A 190 2.77 35.92 -0.39
C ASP A 190 3.04 37.29 -1.03
N LYS A 191 3.43 37.31 -2.32
CA LYS A 191 3.62 38.57 -3.09
C LYS A 191 2.36 39.43 -3.20
N TYR A 192 1.19 38.82 -3.03
CA TYR A 192 -0.11 39.47 -3.17
C TYR A 192 -0.88 39.52 -1.85
N GLY A 193 -0.16 39.52 -0.72
CA GLY A 193 -0.76 39.66 0.62
C GLY A 193 -1.00 38.34 1.36
N GLY A 194 -0.50 37.21 0.84
CA GLY A 194 -0.67 35.91 1.50
C GLY A 194 -2.01 35.27 1.16
N GLU A 195 -2.54 34.45 2.05
CA GLU A 195 -3.77 33.68 1.85
C GLU A 195 -5.03 34.56 1.91
N TRP A 196 -5.99 34.35 0.99
CA TRP A 196 -7.26 35.07 0.98
C TRP A 196 -8.36 34.20 1.59
N LEU A 197 -8.77 34.54 2.82
CA LEU A 197 -9.71 33.74 3.62
C LEU A 197 -11.19 34.10 3.39
N SER A 198 -11.46 35.28 2.83
CA SER A 198 -12.82 35.76 2.55
C SER A 198 -12.86 36.55 1.25
N GLU A 199 -14.07 36.69 0.70
CA GLU A 199 -14.31 37.52 -0.48
C GLU A 199 -13.96 39.00 -0.23
N ASP A 200 -14.19 39.51 0.98
CA ASP A 200 -13.83 40.88 1.35
C ASP A 200 -12.32 41.12 1.27
N ILE A 201 -11.52 40.21 1.86
CA ILE A 201 -10.05 40.26 1.83
C ILE A 201 -9.55 40.18 0.38
N MET A 202 -10.15 39.30 -0.44
CA MET A 202 -9.82 39.21 -1.86
C MET A 202 -10.08 40.55 -2.58
N ASN A 203 -11.26 41.15 -2.38
CA ASN A 203 -11.65 42.38 -3.04
C ASN A 203 -10.76 43.56 -2.63
N ASP A 204 -10.37 43.63 -1.36
CA ASP A 204 -9.43 44.61 -0.84
C ASP A 204 -8.05 44.49 -1.51
N HIS A 205 -7.50 43.27 -1.60
CA HIS A 205 -6.21 43.04 -2.27
C HIS A 205 -6.25 43.27 -3.78
N LEU A 206 -7.41 43.12 -4.42
CA LEU A 206 -7.57 43.36 -5.85
C LEU A 206 -7.80 44.83 -6.20
N ARG A 207 -8.25 45.68 -5.25
CA ARG A 207 -8.71 47.05 -5.53
C ARG A 207 -7.68 47.92 -6.24
N ASP A 208 -6.43 47.85 -5.79
CA ASP A 208 -5.35 48.73 -6.24
C ASP A 208 -4.48 48.14 -7.37
N LEU A 209 -4.79 46.92 -7.82
CA LEU A 209 -4.01 46.22 -8.84
C LEU A 209 -4.50 46.52 -10.27
N SER A 210 -3.56 46.56 -11.22
CA SER A 210 -3.91 46.60 -12.65
C SER A 210 -4.58 45.30 -13.11
N ASP A 211 -5.35 45.32 -14.19
CA ASP A 211 -6.05 44.12 -14.70
C ASP A 211 -5.09 42.95 -15.03
N ALA A 212 -3.88 43.25 -15.45
CA ALA A 212 -2.84 42.25 -15.69
C ALA A 212 -2.32 41.63 -14.38
N GLU A 213 -2.19 42.43 -13.33
CA GLU A 213 -1.74 41.99 -12.00
C GLU A 213 -2.84 41.25 -11.25
N LYS A 214 -4.10 41.70 -11.34
CA LYS A 214 -5.27 40.99 -10.82
C LYS A 214 -5.32 39.55 -11.32
N ARG A 215 -5.09 39.35 -12.63
CA ARG A 215 -5.03 37.99 -13.21
C ARG A 215 -3.91 37.15 -12.64
N LYS A 216 -2.72 37.74 -12.43
CA LYS A 216 -1.58 37.03 -11.83
C LYS A 216 -1.83 36.69 -10.36
N ALA A 217 -2.43 37.60 -9.60
CA ALA A 217 -2.78 37.42 -8.20
C ALA A 217 -3.81 36.30 -8.04
N VAL A 218 -4.93 36.35 -8.77
CA VAL A 218 -5.96 35.29 -8.74
C VAL A 218 -5.39 33.94 -9.19
N ALA A 219 -4.55 33.91 -10.24
CA ALA A 219 -3.91 32.66 -10.66
C ALA A 219 -2.90 32.12 -9.64
N ALA A 220 -2.22 32.99 -8.89
CA ALA A 220 -1.33 32.59 -7.80
C ALA A 220 -2.14 31.98 -6.64
N GLN A 221 -3.26 32.59 -6.27
CA GLN A 221 -4.17 32.06 -5.24
C GLN A 221 -4.78 30.72 -5.64
N LEU A 222 -5.29 30.58 -6.87
CA LEU A 222 -5.81 29.29 -7.35
C LEU A 222 -4.76 28.18 -7.28
N LYS A 223 -3.49 28.47 -7.58
CA LYS A 223 -2.38 27.50 -7.43
C LYS A 223 -2.03 27.24 -5.97
N TYR A 224 -2.14 28.24 -5.11
CA TYR A 224 -1.95 28.10 -3.67
C TYR A 224 -2.98 27.14 -3.07
N HIS A 225 -4.26 27.35 -3.36
CA HIS A 225 -5.34 26.44 -2.98
C HIS A 225 -5.14 25.03 -3.56
N GLN A 226 -4.68 24.93 -4.82
CA GLN A 226 -4.45 23.63 -5.47
C GLN A 226 -3.30 22.83 -4.85
N PHE A 227 -2.16 23.48 -4.60
CA PHE A 227 -0.91 22.77 -4.26
C PHE A 227 -0.61 22.79 -2.77
N VAL A 228 -0.89 23.90 -2.06
CA VAL A 228 -0.53 24.08 -0.65
C VAL A 228 -1.65 23.61 0.27
N LEU A 229 -2.85 24.14 0.06
CA LEU A 229 -4.02 23.81 0.88
C LEU A 229 -4.65 22.46 0.49
N GLU A 230 -4.25 21.91 -0.66
CA GLU A 230 -4.74 20.63 -1.19
C GLU A 230 -6.28 20.53 -1.16
N THR A 231 -6.98 21.67 -1.35
CA THR A 231 -8.44 21.72 -1.26
C THR A 231 -9.02 20.74 -2.27
N GLU A 232 -9.63 19.65 -1.79
CA GLU A 232 -10.15 18.60 -2.65
C GLU A 232 -11.23 19.18 -3.56
N PRO A 233 -10.96 19.33 -4.88
CA PRO A 233 -11.99 19.82 -5.75
C PRO A 233 -12.91 18.62 -6.05
N SER A 234 -14.19 18.75 -5.73
CA SER A 234 -15.21 17.88 -6.33
C SER A 234 -15.13 17.88 -7.88
N LYS A 235 -14.48 18.89 -8.50
CA LYS A 235 -14.25 19.02 -9.94
C LYS A 235 -12.88 19.66 -10.27
N SER A 236 -11.95 18.91 -10.87
CA SER A 236 -10.61 19.39 -11.30
C SER A 236 -10.58 20.61 -12.24
N LYS A 237 -11.74 20.96 -12.81
CA LYS A 237 -11.96 22.12 -13.70
C LYS A 237 -11.79 23.48 -13.00
N LEU A 238 -11.84 23.52 -11.67
CA LEU A 238 -11.76 24.74 -10.86
C LEU A 238 -10.35 25.37 -10.87
N PHE A 239 -9.30 24.55 -11.00
CA PHE A 239 -7.91 25.03 -11.02
C PHE A 239 -7.36 25.27 -12.44
N THR A 240 -8.16 25.02 -13.47
CA THR A 240 -7.70 25.17 -14.86
C THR A 240 -7.72 26.63 -15.30
N LEU A 241 -6.55 27.20 -15.61
CA LEU A 241 -6.41 28.60 -16.03
C LEU A 241 -6.79 28.87 -17.51
N SER A 242 -6.90 27.81 -18.31
CA SER A 242 -7.25 27.89 -19.73
C SER A 242 -8.30 26.85 -20.11
N PHE A 243 -9.06 27.12 -21.17
CA PHE A 243 -10.00 26.16 -21.73
C PHE A 243 -9.88 26.20 -23.26
N LYS A 244 -9.66 25.03 -23.87
CA LYS A 244 -9.47 24.89 -25.33
C LYS A 244 -8.42 25.87 -25.91
N GLY A 245 -7.29 26.03 -25.22
CA GLY A 245 -6.19 26.91 -25.66
C GLY A 245 -6.41 28.41 -25.45
N LYS A 246 -7.57 28.84 -24.94
CA LYS A 246 -7.83 30.25 -24.59
C LYS A 246 -7.77 30.47 -23.08
N GLN A 247 -7.17 31.58 -22.64
CA GLN A 247 -7.17 31.96 -21.22
C GLN A 247 -8.59 32.29 -20.76
N LYS A 248 -8.95 31.86 -19.55
CA LYS A 248 -10.25 32.21 -18.95
C LYS A 248 -10.35 33.72 -18.68
N SER A 249 -11.56 34.26 -18.70
CA SER A 249 -11.78 35.66 -18.32
C SER A 249 -11.44 35.88 -16.84
N LEU A 250 -11.04 37.10 -16.47
CA LEU A 250 -10.71 37.45 -15.09
C LEU A 250 -11.89 37.16 -14.15
N GLN A 251 -13.11 37.54 -14.56
CA GLN A 251 -14.34 37.28 -13.83
C GLN A 251 -14.59 35.78 -13.60
N SER A 252 -14.27 34.94 -14.59
CA SER A 252 -14.39 33.48 -14.43
C SER A 252 -13.39 32.90 -13.43
N LEU A 253 -12.19 33.48 -13.34
CA LEU A 253 -11.17 33.06 -12.37
C LEU A 253 -11.52 33.53 -10.94
N ILE A 254 -12.04 34.75 -10.80
CA ILE A 254 -12.53 35.28 -9.52
C ILE A 254 -13.69 34.41 -9.01
N GLY A 255 -14.67 34.09 -9.87
CA GLY A 255 -15.77 33.20 -9.49
C GLY A 255 -15.33 31.79 -9.10
N GLN A 256 -14.25 31.27 -9.69
CA GLN A 256 -13.64 30.00 -9.28
C GLN A 256 -12.99 30.09 -7.90
N LEU A 257 -12.31 31.20 -7.61
CA LEU A 257 -11.66 31.41 -6.32
C LEU A 257 -12.69 31.61 -5.19
N ASN A 258 -13.73 32.42 -5.41
CA ASN A 258 -14.83 32.58 -4.45
C ASN A 258 -15.51 31.26 -4.12
N HIS A 259 -15.76 30.41 -5.13
CA HIS A 259 -16.33 29.09 -4.88
C HIS A 259 -15.44 28.22 -3.99
N LEU A 260 -14.11 28.29 -4.13
CA LEU A 260 -13.17 27.56 -3.27
C LEU A 260 -13.11 28.13 -1.85
N ILE A 261 -13.21 29.45 -1.70
CA ILE A 261 -13.24 30.12 -0.39
C ILE A 261 -14.50 29.69 0.38
N ASN A 262 -15.67 29.70 -0.28
CA ASN A 262 -16.94 29.32 0.35
C ASN A 262 -16.98 27.84 0.73
N LEU A 263 -16.51 26.94 -0.13
CA LEU A 263 -16.42 25.50 0.18
C LEU A 263 -15.59 25.22 1.44
N ARG A 264 -14.54 26.01 1.67
CA ARG A 264 -13.71 25.87 2.87
C ARG A 264 -14.40 26.40 4.12
N GLN A 265 -15.13 27.50 4.01
CA GLN A 265 -15.92 28.03 5.12
C GLN A 265 -16.97 26.99 5.56
N GLU A 266 -17.67 26.38 4.61
CA GLU A 266 -18.63 25.29 4.86
C GLU A 266 -17.99 24.06 5.52
N GLN A 267 -16.74 23.70 5.18
CA GLN A 267 -16.02 22.58 5.81
C GLN A 267 -15.55 22.85 7.24
N ASN A 268 -15.25 24.11 7.57
CA ASN A 268 -14.83 24.47 8.93
C ASN A 268 -16.01 24.57 9.91
N ASP A 269 -17.23 24.83 9.40
CA ASP A 269 -18.44 24.96 10.22
C ASP A 269 -19.06 23.58 10.59
N ASP A 270 -18.73 22.51 9.88
CA ASP A 270 -19.26 21.14 10.08
C ASP A 270 -18.45 20.31 11.10
N ASP A 271 -17.20 20.70 11.38
CA ASP A 271 -16.28 20.00 12.32
C ASP A 271 -16.34 20.58 13.76
N GLY A 272 -17.21 21.57 14.00
CA GLY A 272 -17.38 22.27 15.28
C GLY A 272 -18.59 21.83 16.11
N GLY A 273 -19.21 20.69 15.79
CA GLY A 273 -20.52 20.29 16.27
C GLY A 273 -20.60 19.00 17.10
N GLU A 274 -19.55 18.59 17.81
CA GLU A 274 -19.63 17.54 18.84
C GLU A 274 -18.73 17.94 20.01
N ASP A 275 -19.29 18.70 20.96
CA ASP A 275 -18.90 18.71 22.38
C ASP A 275 -19.75 19.77 23.09
N ASP A 276 -20.98 19.40 23.49
CA ASP A 276 -21.71 19.99 24.62
C ASP A 276 -22.96 19.13 24.91
N GLU A 277 -22.75 18.00 25.60
CA GLU A 277 -23.74 17.37 26.50
C GLU A 277 -23.11 17.01 27.85
#